data_AF-A0A7V9TC44-F1
#
_entry.id   AF-A0A7V9TC44-F1
#
_cell.length_a   1.000
_cell.length_b   1.000
_cell.length_c   1.000
_cell.angle_alpha   90.00
_cell.angle_beta   90.00
_cell.angle_gamma   90.00
#
_symmetry.space_group_name_H-M   'P 1'
#
loop_
_entity.id
_entity.type
_entity.pdbx_description
1 polymer ?
#
loop_
_entity_poly.entity_id
_entity_poly.type
_entity_poly.pdbx_seq_one_letter_code
_entity_poly.pdbx_strand_id
1 'polypeptide(L)'
;DGYVGLSIIAKYLSILDYQSRVMTLMRDGERAVVDVAATTPGLEMPIRTTSSGFWSGEVQVDGIEKPLNFIMDTGASISVVSEALAEREEMNRYAQQTKLKVYGAAGVANDVQMLLLPRITLGSQARKNVPAAVLDLNPINETSGFEQTGIIGGNVLRHFRVTFDFQRAVVRLDPPRPPAPPANPASQSFVGRPQS
;
A
#
# COMPACT_ATOMS: atom_id res chain seq x y z
N ASP A 1 -12.51 8.98 -4.17
CA ASP A 1 -11.77 10.24 -4.35
C ASP A 1 -10.62 10.29 -3.36
N GLY A 2 -9.45 9.77 -3.76
CA GLY A 2 -8.40 9.32 -2.84
C GLY A 2 -7.02 9.95 -3.05
N TYR A 3 -6.93 11.09 -3.76
CA TYR A 3 -5.67 11.82 -3.83
C TYR A 3 -5.51 12.69 -2.57
N VAL A 4 -5.01 12.09 -1.49
CA VAL A 4 -4.42 12.90 -0.41
C VAL A 4 -3.08 13.39 -0.94
N GLY A 5 -2.96 14.71 -1.15
CA GLY A 5 -1.75 15.33 -1.67
C GLY A 5 -0.54 14.99 -0.81
N LEU A 6 0.47 14.36 -1.43
CA LEU A 6 1.75 14.00 -0.82
C LEU A 6 2.44 15.19 -0.13
N SER A 7 2.14 16.42 -0.58
CA SER A 7 2.61 17.68 0.03
C SER A 7 2.12 17.91 1.46
N ILE A 8 0.97 17.35 1.84
CA ILE A 8 0.46 17.40 3.21
C ILE A 8 1.05 16.26 4.02
N ILE A 9 1.04 15.03 3.50
CA ILE A 9 1.46 13.81 4.21
C ILE A 9 2.95 13.86 4.57
N ALA A 10 3.81 14.46 3.73
CA ALA A 10 5.27 14.52 3.95
C ALA A 10 5.75 15.20 5.24
N LYS A 11 4.88 15.97 5.89
CA LYS A 11 5.18 16.64 7.16
C LYS A 11 4.81 15.78 8.38
N TYR A 12 4.23 14.60 8.16
CA TYR A 12 3.67 13.77 9.20
C TYR A 12 4.12 12.32 9.05
N LEU A 13 4.31 11.67 10.19
CA LEU A 13 4.28 10.22 10.24
C LEU A 13 2.83 9.78 9.94
N SER A 14 2.66 8.96 8.92
CA SER A 14 1.33 8.63 8.39
C SER A 14 1.03 7.16 8.56
N ILE A 15 -0.03 6.85 9.30
CA ILE A 15 -0.40 5.47 9.65
C ILE A 15 -1.76 5.18 9.04
N LEU A 16 -1.83 4.14 8.23
CA LEU A 16 -3.06 3.66 7.62
C LEU A 16 -3.46 2.31 8.22
N ASP A 17 -4.65 2.27 8.83
CA ASP A 17 -5.28 1.06 9.32
C ASP A 17 -6.59 0.82 8.53
N TYR A 18 -6.50 -0.09 7.56
CA TYR A 18 -7.64 -0.45 6.71
C TYR A 18 -8.76 -1.16 7.48
N GLN A 19 -8.46 -1.85 8.58
CA GLN A 19 -9.50 -2.55 9.35
C GLN A 19 -10.39 -1.56 10.10
N SER A 20 -9.78 -0.56 10.74
CA SER A 20 -10.55 0.50 11.40
C SER A 20 -10.98 1.61 10.44
N ARG A 21 -10.52 1.61 9.18
CA ARG A 21 -10.70 2.70 8.21
C ARG A 21 -10.21 4.05 8.75
N VAL A 22 -9.11 4.02 9.49
CA VAL A 22 -8.52 5.20 10.13
C VAL A 22 -7.17 5.51 9.47
N MET A 23 -6.98 6.78 9.12
CA MET A 23 -5.67 7.34 8.82
C MET A 23 -5.27 8.26 9.97
N THR A 24 -4.08 8.05 10.52
CA THR A 24 -3.49 8.90 11.57
C THR A 24 -2.33 9.68 10.98
N LEU A 25 -2.30 10.98 11.22
CA LEU A 25 -1.21 11.89 10.83
C LEU A 25 -0.59 12.46 12.11
N MET A 26 0.67 12.14 12.39
CA MET A 26 1.37 12.59 13.60
C MET A 26 2.49 13.56 13.24
N ARG A 27 2.60 14.68 13.97
CA ARG A 27 3.70 15.65 13.83
C ARG A 27 4.93 15.19 14.62
N ASP A 28 6.09 15.78 14.33
CA ASP A 28 7.38 15.40 14.93
C ASP A 28 7.39 15.29 16.45
N GLY A 29 6.68 16.17 17.16
CA GLY A 29 6.63 16.15 18.63
C GLY A 29 5.99 14.90 19.25
N GLU A 30 5.30 14.06 18.47
CA GLU A 30 4.58 12.87 18.93
C GLU A 30 5.19 11.55 18.42
N ARG A 31 6.28 11.60 17.63
CA ARG A 31 6.93 10.43 17.01
C ARG A 31 7.56 9.45 18.01
N ALA A 32 8.11 9.97 19.11
CA ALA A 32 8.87 9.18 20.08
C ALA A 32 8.08 8.00 20.68
N VAL A 33 6.76 8.10 20.76
CA VAL A 33 5.88 7.01 21.25
C VAL A 33 5.74 5.88 20.23
N VAL A 34 5.78 6.21 18.94
CA VAL A 34 5.71 5.22 17.85
C VAL A 34 7.05 4.54 17.64
N ASP A 35 8.16 5.28 17.73
CA ASP A 35 9.52 4.75 17.58
C ASP A 35 9.88 3.70 18.64
N VAL A 36 9.39 3.83 19.88
CA VAL A 36 9.63 2.83 20.94
C VAL A 36 8.89 1.52 20.69
N ALA A 37 7.75 1.55 19.99
CA ALA A 37 7.05 0.35 19.50
C ALA A 37 7.56 -0.11 18.11
N ALA A 38 8.48 0.64 17.49
CA ALA A 38 8.86 0.49 16.09
C ALA A 38 9.93 -0.59 15.83
N THR A 39 10.69 -1.00 16.85
CA THR A 39 12.02 -1.62 16.72
C THR A 39 12.04 -3.11 16.40
N THR A 40 11.04 -3.65 15.69
CA THR A 40 11.09 -5.04 15.20
C THR A 40 11.74 -5.09 13.81
N PRO A 41 12.98 -5.62 13.68
CA PRO A 41 13.66 -5.71 12.39
C PRO A 41 12.87 -6.58 11.41
N GLY A 42 12.84 -6.18 10.14
CA GLY A 42 12.15 -6.90 9.07
C GLY A 42 10.76 -6.37 8.72
N LEU A 43 10.10 -5.59 9.58
CA LEU A 43 8.82 -4.96 9.25
C LEU A 43 8.98 -3.67 8.44
N GLU A 44 10.19 -3.12 8.38
CA GLU A 44 10.52 -1.90 7.64
C GLU A 44 11.14 -2.23 6.27
N MET A 45 10.72 -1.47 5.27
CA MET A 45 11.24 -1.50 3.91
C MET A 45 11.70 -0.09 3.52
N PRO A 46 12.94 0.08 3.02
CA PRO A 46 13.39 1.36 2.49
C PRO A 46 12.50 1.83 1.34
N ILE A 47 12.25 3.14 1.28
CA ILE A 47 11.54 3.76 0.16
C ILE A 47 12.35 4.90 -0.45
N ARG A 48 12.05 5.17 -1.72
CA ARG A 48 12.56 6.31 -2.48
C ARG A 48 11.39 7.15 -2.97
N THR A 49 11.60 8.45 -3.05
CA THR A 49 10.62 9.36 -3.67
C THR A 49 10.95 9.50 -5.15
N THR A 50 9.95 9.28 -6.01
CA THR A 50 10.06 9.58 -7.46
C THR A 50 10.15 11.09 -7.68
N SER A 51 10.64 11.55 -8.83
CA SER A 51 10.65 12.98 -9.15
C SER A 51 9.23 13.59 -9.20
N SER A 52 8.22 12.77 -9.49
CA SER A 52 6.79 13.10 -9.43
C SER A 52 6.18 13.06 -8.02
N GLY A 53 6.96 12.71 -6.99
CA GLY A 53 6.57 12.76 -5.58
C GLY A 53 5.97 11.46 -5.03
N PHE A 54 5.82 10.41 -5.83
CA PHE A 54 5.33 9.11 -5.35
C PHE A 54 6.38 8.38 -4.54
N TRP A 55 5.93 7.48 -3.67
CA TRP A 55 6.84 6.60 -2.95
C TRP A 55 6.98 5.25 -3.60
N SER A 56 8.21 4.89 -3.91
CA SER A 56 8.57 3.59 -4.44
C SER A 56 9.30 2.78 -3.38
N GLY A 57 8.88 1.53 -3.20
CA GLY A 57 9.60 0.51 -2.46
C GLY A 57 10.06 -0.62 -3.38
N GLU A 58 11.10 -1.34 -2.99
CA GLU A 58 11.52 -2.55 -3.68
C GLU A 58 10.61 -3.73 -3.31
N VAL A 59 10.11 -4.43 -4.33
CA VAL A 59 9.25 -5.59 -4.20
C VAL A 59 9.87 -6.74 -4.96
N GLN A 60 10.12 -7.85 -4.26
CA GLN A 60 10.57 -9.07 -4.91
C GLN A 60 9.35 -9.83 -5.45
N VAL A 61 9.30 -10.02 -6.77
CA VAL A 61 8.30 -10.87 -7.42
C VAL A 61 8.92 -12.25 -7.66
N ASP A 62 8.22 -13.31 -7.27
CA ASP A 62 8.72 -14.67 -7.42
C ASP A 62 8.81 -15.07 -8.89
N GLY A 63 9.95 -15.63 -9.28
CA GLY A 63 10.34 -15.86 -10.68
C GLY A 63 11.11 -14.71 -11.36
N ILE A 64 11.23 -13.54 -10.72
CA ILE A 64 12.11 -12.46 -11.19
C ILE A 64 13.36 -12.42 -10.31
N GLU A 65 14.55 -12.34 -10.91
CA GLU A 65 15.80 -12.43 -10.13
C GLU A 65 16.06 -11.21 -9.24
N LYS A 66 15.78 -10.00 -9.74
CA LYS A 66 16.05 -8.74 -9.03
C LYS A 66 14.76 -8.14 -8.46
N PRO A 67 14.82 -7.46 -7.29
CA PRO A 67 13.71 -6.66 -6.81
C PRO A 67 13.32 -5.59 -7.83
N LEU A 68 12.02 -5.31 -7.89
CA LEU A 68 11.40 -4.36 -8.80
C LEU A 68 10.86 -3.17 -8.01
N ASN A 69 10.78 -2.01 -8.65
CA ASN A 69 10.29 -0.80 -8.00
C ASN A 69 8.77 -0.72 -8.15
N PHE A 70 8.08 -0.58 -7.03
CA PHE A 70 6.64 -0.38 -7.02
C PHE A 70 6.27 0.87 -6.27
N ILE A 71 5.36 1.66 -6.84
CA ILE A 71 4.70 2.75 -6.13
C ILE A 71 3.77 2.16 -5.06
N MET A 72 3.78 2.71 -3.86
CA MET A 72 2.84 2.37 -2.80
C MET A 72 1.63 3.31 -2.89
N ASP A 73 0.48 2.82 -3.35
CA ASP A 73 -0.71 3.63 -3.59
C ASP A 73 -1.91 3.14 -2.78
N THR A 74 -2.26 3.92 -1.77
CA THR A 74 -3.42 3.62 -0.90
C THR A 74 -4.76 3.92 -1.56
N GLY A 75 -4.77 4.73 -2.64
CA GLY A 75 -5.94 5.08 -3.43
C GLY A 75 -6.27 4.07 -4.54
N ALA A 76 -5.29 3.25 -4.94
CA ALA A 76 -5.53 2.13 -5.85
C ALA A 76 -6.25 0.98 -5.13
N SER A 77 -7.35 0.47 -5.69
CA SER A 77 -8.07 -0.67 -5.11
C SER A 77 -7.40 -2.01 -5.39
N ILE A 78 -6.70 -2.11 -6.52
CA ILE A 78 -5.98 -3.29 -6.99
C ILE A 78 -4.55 -2.90 -7.38
N SER A 79 -3.59 -3.80 -7.15
CA SER A 79 -2.22 -3.63 -7.63
C SER A 79 -2.17 -3.60 -9.16
N VAL A 80 -1.15 -2.94 -9.68
CA VAL A 80 -0.85 -2.81 -11.11
C VAL A 80 0.56 -3.30 -11.37
N VAL A 81 0.80 -3.89 -12.55
CA VAL A 81 2.11 -4.19 -13.10
C VAL A 81 2.22 -3.64 -14.51
N SER A 82 3.44 -3.31 -14.94
CA SER A 82 3.67 -2.84 -16.30
C SER A 82 3.43 -3.95 -17.34
N GLU A 83 3.03 -3.53 -18.54
CA GLU A 83 3.02 -4.40 -19.73
C GLU A 83 4.39 -5.06 -19.94
N ALA A 84 5.48 -4.31 -19.80
CA ALA A 84 6.84 -4.84 -19.91
C ALA A 84 7.18 -5.94 -18.90
N LEU A 85 6.58 -5.94 -17.69
CA LEU A 85 6.70 -7.07 -16.77
C LEU A 85 5.86 -8.26 -17.23
N ALA A 86 4.63 -8.00 -17.68
CA ALA A 86 3.72 -9.06 -18.12
C ALA A 86 4.19 -9.80 -19.37
N GLU A 87 4.97 -9.15 -20.22
CA GLU A 87 5.58 -9.74 -21.43
C GLU A 87 6.79 -10.63 -21.14
N ARG A 88 7.31 -10.63 -19.91
CA ARG A 88 8.43 -11.50 -19.54
C ARG A 88 8.01 -12.97 -19.56
N GLU A 89 8.88 -13.83 -20.06
CA GLU A 89 8.58 -15.26 -20.24
C GLU A 89 8.18 -15.94 -18.92
N GLU A 90 8.83 -15.56 -17.82
CA GLU A 90 8.56 -16.05 -16.47
C GLU A 90 7.13 -15.71 -16.01
N MET A 91 6.53 -14.66 -16.56
CA MET A 91 5.20 -14.16 -16.19
C MET A 91 4.06 -14.77 -17.02
N ASN A 92 4.34 -15.31 -18.21
CA ASN A 92 3.34 -15.83 -19.14
C ASN A 92 2.36 -16.83 -18.49
N ARG A 93 2.89 -17.73 -17.64
CA ARG A 93 2.09 -18.77 -16.97
C ARG A 93 1.14 -18.24 -15.88
N TYR A 94 1.28 -16.98 -15.49
CA TYR A 94 0.44 -16.31 -14.50
C TYR A 94 -0.64 -15.42 -15.12
N ALA A 95 -0.66 -15.30 -16.45
CA ALA A 95 -1.71 -14.59 -17.17
C ALA A 95 -3.08 -15.24 -16.93
N GLN A 96 -4.06 -14.40 -16.60
CA GLN A 96 -5.43 -14.83 -16.37
C GLN A 96 -6.26 -14.66 -17.64
N GLN A 97 -7.22 -15.57 -17.86
CA GLN A 97 -8.16 -15.46 -18.98
C GLN A 97 -9.19 -14.34 -18.77
N THR A 98 -9.50 -14.02 -17.51
CA THR A 98 -10.43 -12.95 -17.16
C THR A 98 -9.78 -11.60 -17.41
N LYS A 99 -10.49 -10.76 -18.15
CA LYS A 99 -10.17 -9.35 -18.35
C LYS A 99 -11.11 -8.48 -17.51
N LEU A 100 -10.60 -7.35 -17.02
CA LEU A 100 -11.37 -6.44 -16.17
C LEU A 100 -11.50 -5.05 -16.78
N LYS A 101 -12.50 -4.32 -16.30
CA LYS A 101 -12.63 -2.89 -16.51
C LYS A 101 -12.00 -2.16 -15.34
N VAL A 102 -11.05 -1.27 -15.62
CA VAL A 102 -10.31 -0.50 -14.61
C VAL A 102 -10.68 0.97 -14.73
N TYR A 103 -10.90 1.62 -13.59
CA TYR A 103 -11.22 3.04 -13.46
C TYR A 103 -10.05 3.74 -12.79
N GLY A 104 -9.56 4.82 -13.39
CA GLY A 104 -8.43 5.58 -12.86
C GLY A 104 -8.49 7.06 -13.25
N ALA A 105 -7.46 7.81 -12.85
CA ALA A 105 -7.38 9.25 -13.11
C ALA A 105 -7.34 9.59 -14.61
N ALA A 106 -6.77 8.72 -15.43
CA ALA A 106 -6.72 8.85 -16.89
C ALA A 106 -8.03 8.42 -17.58
N GLY A 107 -9.06 8.03 -16.83
CA GLY A 107 -10.34 7.56 -17.36
C GLY A 107 -10.53 6.05 -17.17
N VAL A 108 -11.15 5.41 -18.17
CA VAL A 108 -11.62 4.03 -18.08
C VAL A 108 -10.88 3.16 -19.09
N ALA A 109 -10.22 2.11 -18.61
CA ALA A 109 -9.62 1.07 -19.43
C ALA A 109 -10.53 -0.17 -19.44
N ASN A 110 -10.88 -0.66 -20.63
CA ASN A 110 -11.65 -1.88 -20.81
C ASN A 110 -10.71 -3.03 -21.19
N ASP A 111 -11.16 -4.27 -20.98
CA ASP A 111 -10.45 -5.48 -21.40
C ASP A 111 -9.00 -5.58 -20.90
N VAL A 112 -8.76 -5.04 -19.70
CA VAL A 112 -7.45 -5.03 -19.05
C VAL A 112 -7.04 -6.45 -18.69
N GLN A 113 -5.87 -6.88 -19.18
CA GLN A 113 -5.29 -8.17 -18.83
C GLN A 113 -4.97 -8.21 -17.34
N MET A 114 -5.14 -9.38 -16.74
CA MET A 114 -4.82 -9.63 -15.34
C MET A 114 -3.67 -10.63 -15.24
N LEU A 115 -2.74 -10.39 -14.30
CA LEU A 115 -1.81 -11.40 -13.80
C LEU A 115 -2.22 -11.83 -12.40
N LEU A 116 -1.99 -13.11 -12.08
CA LEU A 116 -2.01 -13.60 -10.71
C LEU A 116 -0.57 -13.83 -10.24
N LEU A 117 0.03 -12.81 -9.64
CA LEU A 117 1.41 -12.91 -9.16
C LEU A 117 1.51 -14.03 -8.10
N PRO A 118 2.40 -15.01 -8.30
CA PRO A 118 2.47 -16.20 -7.44
C PRO A 118 2.82 -15.82 -6.00
N ARG A 119 3.80 -14.94 -5.85
CA ARG A 119 4.24 -14.38 -4.58
C ARG A 119 4.93 -13.04 -4.81
N ILE A 120 4.60 -12.07 -3.97
CA ILE A 120 5.36 -10.83 -3.82
C ILE A 120 5.90 -10.75 -2.39
N THR A 121 7.07 -10.17 -2.22
CA THR A 121 7.70 -9.94 -0.92
C THR A 121 8.06 -8.46 -0.78
N LEU A 122 7.61 -7.85 0.32
CA LEU A 122 7.84 -6.45 0.69
C LEU A 122 8.49 -6.45 2.08
N GLY A 123 9.77 -6.10 2.17
CA GLY A 123 10.56 -6.32 3.39
C GLY A 123 10.56 -7.80 3.80
N SER A 124 10.23 -8.12 5.06
CA SER A 124 10.03 -9.51 5.52
C SER A 124 8.64 -10.08 5.23
N GLN A 125 7.70 -9.25 4.76
CA GLN A 125 6.31 -9.64 4.58
C GLN A 125 6.09 -10.18 3.17
N ALA A 126 5.24 -11.20 3.04
CA ALA A 126 4.96 -11.77 1.73
C ALA A 126 3.51 -12.15 1.55
N ARG A 127 3.06 -12.03 0.30
CA ARG A 127 1.69 -12.30 -0.12
C ARG A 127 1.73 -13.21 -1.33
N LYS A 128 0.92 -14.27 -1.29
CA LYS A 128 0.73 -15.19 -2.42
C LYS A 128 -0.54 -14.85 -3.18
N ASN A 129 -0.60 -15.27 -4.44
CA ASN A 129 -1.79 -15.15 -5.29
C ASN A 129 -2.33 -13.72 -5.32
N VAL A 130 -1.49 -12.76 -5.72
CA VAL A 130 -1.86 -11.34 -5.77
C VAL A 130 -2.38 -11.00 -7.16
N PRO A 131 -3.68 -10.67 -7.31
CA PRO A 131 -4.19 -10.17 -8.58
C PRO A 131 -3.58 -8.80 -8.88
N ALA A 132 -3.10 -8.61 -10.11
CA ALA A 132 -2.58 -7.35 -10.60
C ALA A 132 -3.12 -7.06 -12.01
N ALA A 133 -3.55 -5.82 -12.22
CA ALA A 133 -3.91 -5.33 -13.55
C ALA A 133 -2.65 -5.02 -14.35
N VAL A 134 -2.63 -5.38 -15.63
CA VAL A 134 -1.54 -5.04 -16.55
C VAL A 134 -1.89 -3.73 -17.24
N LEU A 135 -1.10 -2.68 -17.05
CA LEU A 135 -1.33 -1.36 -17.65
C LEU A 135 -0.02 -0.77 -18.18
N ASP A 136 -0.13 0.14 -19.14
CA ASP A 136 0.99 0.98 -19.57
C ASP A 136 1.40 1.94 -18.44
N LEU A 137 2.65 1.81 -17.98
CA LEU A 137 3.26 2.66 -16.96
C LEU A 137 4.23 3.69 -17.54
N ASN A 138 4.38 3.78 -18.86
CA ASN A 138 5.25 4.77 -19.52
C ASN A 138 4.93 6.20 -19.08
N PRO A 139 3.65 6.65 -19.01
CA PRO A 139 3.34 8.01 -18.56
C PRO A 139 3.81 8.31 -17.13
N ILE A 140 3.80 7.30 -16.26
CA ILE A 140 4.33 7.42 -14.89
C ILE A 140 5.86 7.47 -14.93
N ASN A 141 6.49 6.61 -15.72
CA ASN A 141 7.94 6.46 -15.80
C ASN A 141 8.63 7.69 -16.40
N GLU A 142 8.00 8.39 -17.35
CA GLU A 142 8.50 9.64 -17.94
C GLU A 142 8.83 10.71 -16.89
N THR A 143 8.12 10.71 -15.76
CA THR A 143 8.27 11.73 -14.70
C THR A 143 8.80 11.15 -13.38
N SER A 144 9.06 9.84 -13.30
CA SER A 144 9.42 9.19 -12.03
C SER A 144 10.90 9.32 -11.67
N GLY A 145 11.78 9.59 -12.65
CA GLY A 145 13.23 9.66 -12.46
C GLY A 145 13.92 8.30 -12.36
N PHE A 146 13.17 7.21 -12.17
CA PHE A 146 13.62 5.83 -12.27
C PHE A 146 12.42 4.92 -12.60
N GLU A 147 12.69 3.76 -13.18
CA GLU A 147 11.67 2.81 -13.63
C GLU A 147 10.81 2.32 -12.46
N GLN A 148 9.49 2.42 -12.63
CA GLN A 148 8.44 1.81 -11.86
C GLN A 148 7.87 0.63 -12.65
N THR A 149 7.91 -0.54 -12.05
CA THR A 149 7.41 -1.78 -12.64
C THR A 149 5.98 -2.07 -12.19
N GLY A 150 5.46 -1.36 -11.18
CA GLY A 150 4.09 -1.53 -10.75
C GLY A 150 3.63 -0.58 -9.66
N ILE A 151 2.40 -0.83 -9.20
CA ILE A 151 1.74 -0.14 -8.10
C ILE A 151 1.24 -1.22 -7.12
N ILE A 152 1.56 -1.08 -5.85
CA ILE A 152 0.98 -1.89 -4.77
C ILE A 152 -0.27 -1.17 -4.26
N GLY A 153 -1.42 -1.77 -4.53
CA GLY A 153 -2.73 -1.23 -4.16
C GLY A 153 -3.32 -1.83 -2.89
N GLY A 154 -4.54 -1.41 -2.58
CA GLY A 154 -5.31 -1.79 -1.40
C GLY A 154 -5.56 -3.30 -1.27
N ASN A 155 -5.55 -4.06 -2.37
CA ASN A 155 -5.64 -5.52 -2.30
C ASN A 155 -4.46 -6.21 -1.62
N VAL A 156 -3.32 -5.51 -1.53
CA VAL A 156 -2.14 -5.90 -0.76
C VAL A 156 -2.08 -5.12 0.55
N LEU A 157 -2.14 -3.79 0.49
CA LEU A 157 -1.88 -2.91 1.64
C LEU A 157 -2.87 -3.12 2.80
N ARG A 158 -4.13 -3.48 2.52
CA ARG A 158 -5.16 -3.71 3.55
C ARG A 158 -4.84 -4.84 4.53
N HIS A 159 -3.86 -5.67 4.19
CA HIS A 159 -3.43 -6.78 5.03
C HIS A 159 -2.38 -6.38 6.05
N PHE A 160 -2.02 -5.10 6.09
CA PHE A 160 -1.07 -4.53 7.02
C PHE A 160 -1.66 -3.28 7.66
N ARG A 161 -1.15 -2.95 8.85
CA ARG A 161 -1.14 -1.58 9.32
C ARG A 161 0.11 -0.93 8.76
N VAL A 162 -0.08 0.01 7.84
CA VAL A 162 1.00 0.60 7.06
C VAL A 162 1.42 1.91 7.72
N THR A 163 2.70 2.04 8.07
CA THR A 163 3.27 3.31 8.55
C THR A 163 4.25 3.84 7.53
N PHE A 164 4.05 5.07 7.08
CA PHE A 164 4.99 5.76 6.22
C PHE A 164 5.78 6.78 7.03
N ASP A 165 7.09 6.57 7.14
CA ASP A 165 8.02 7.48 7.80
C ASP A 165 8.93 8.17 6.78
N PHE A 166 8.58 9.43 6.48
CA PHE A 166 9.32 10.26 5.55
C PHE A 166 10.72 10.63 6.02
N GLN A 167 10.93 10.82 7.33
CA GLN A 167 12.23 11.26 7.83
C GLN A 167 13.25 10.13 7.75
N ARG A 168 12.79 8.92 8.05
CA ARG A 168 13.61 7.72 8.00
C ARG A 168 13.65 7.09 6.59
N ALA A 169 12.85 7.60 5.65
CA ALA A 169 12.68 7.04 4.31
C ALA A 169 12.32 5.55 4.33
N VAL A 170 11.38 5.16 5.19
CA VAL A 170 10.92 3.77 5.34
C VAL A 170 9.40 3.65 5.34
N VAL A 171 8.92 2.49 4.90
CA VAL A 171 7.56 2.01 5.12
C VAL A 171 7.59 0.83 6.06
N ARG A 172 6.79 0.88 7.13
CA ARG A 172 6.58 -0.24 8.04
C ARG A 172 5.27 -0.96 7.72
N LEU A 173 5.34 -2.29 7.63
CA LEU A 173 4.22 -3.18 7.33
C LEU A 173 3.93 -4.05 8.55
N ASP A 174 3.16 -3.52 9.50
CA ASP A 174 2.76 -4.28 10.69
C ASP A 174 1.62 -5.25 10.37
N PRO A 175 1.52 -6.39 11.07
CA PRO A 175 0.27 -7.15 11.11
C PRO A 175 -0.90 -6.23 11.49
N PRO A 176 -2.10 -6.46 10.92
CA PRO A 176 -3.24 -5.63 11.23
C PRO A 176 -3.65 -5.87 12.70
N ARG A 177 -4.19 -4.83 13.35
CA ARG A 177 -4.64 -4.95 14.74
C ARG A 177 -5.74 -6.01 14.82
N PRO A 178 -5.80 -6.86 15.86
CA PRO A 178 -6.97 -7.67 16.10
C PRO A 178 -8.22 -6.77 16.25
N PRO A 179 -9.40 -7.19 15.78
CA PRO A 179 -10.62 -6.44 16.04
C PRO A 179 -10.78 -6.25 17.55
N ALA A 180 -11.16 -5.04 17.97
CA ALA A 180 -11.48 -4.78 19.37
C ALA A 180 -12.58 -5.76 19.81
N PRO A 181 -12.54 -6.28 21.04
CA PRO A 181 -13.66 -7.06 21.58
C PRO A 181 -14.95 -6.24 21.43
N PRO A 182 -16.10 -6.87 21.15
CA PRO A 182 -17.36 -6.14 21.10
C PRO A 182 -17.54 -5.36 22.42
N ALA A 183 -17.85 -4.07 22.29
CA ALA A 183 -18.11 -3.22 23.45
C ALA A 183 -19.23 -3.87 24.27
N ASN A 184 -18.98 -4.12 25.56
CA ASN A 184 -19.97 -4.69 26.46
C ASN A 184 -21.16 -3.71 26.54
N PRO A 185 -22.38 -4.08 26.11
CA PRO A 185 -23.53 -3.18 26.18
C PRO A 185 -23.93 -2.82 27.63
N ALA A 186 -23.38 -3.50 28.65
CA ALA A 186 -23.70 -3.28 30.06
C ALA A 186 -22.99 -2.07 30.72
N SER A 187 -22.13 -1.33 30.03
CA SER A 187 -21.45 -0.15 30.59
C SER A 187 -21.97 1.18 30.04
N GLN A 188 -23.29 1.31 29.88
CA GLN A 188 -23.94 2.63 29.88
C GLN A 188 -24.35 2.96 31.32
N SER A 189 -23.52 3.72 32.02
CA SER A 189 -23.89 4.33 33.29
C SER A 189 -25.05 5.31 33.04
N PHE A 190 -26.23 4.93 33.51
CA PHE A 190 -27.40 5.81 33.56
C PHE A 190 -27.12 6.93 34.57
N VAL A 191 -26.77 8.12 34.10
CA VAL A 191 -26.74 9.32 34.93
C VAL A 191 -28.18 9.81 35.04
N GLY A 192 -28.88 9.37 36.09
CA GLY A 192 -30.18 9.92 36.47
C GLY A 192 -30.04 11.39 36.86
N ARG A 193 -30.82 12.27 36.25
CA ARG A 193 -30.97 13.66 36.72
C ARG A 193 -31.81 13.66 38.01
N PRO A 194 -31.41 14.38 39.06
CA PRO A 194 -32.31 14.63 40.18
C PRO A 194 -33.40 15.61 39.73
N GLN A 195 -34.65 15.33 40.12
CA GLN A 195 -35.74 16.27 39.98
C GLN A 195 -35.75 17.22 41.19
N SER A 196 -35.80 18.52 40.90
CA SER A 196 -36.44 19.56 41.73
C SER A 196 -36.77 20.74 40.84
#